data_AF-A0A2X3IF12-F1
#
_entry.id   AF-A0A2X3IF12-F1
#
_cell.length_a   1.000
_cell.length_b   1.000
_cell.length_c   1.000
_cell.angle_alpha   90.00
_cell.angle_beta   90.00
_cell.angle_gamma   90.00
#
_symmetry.space_group_name_H-M   'P 1'
#
loop_
_entity.id
_entity.type
_entity.pdbx_description
1 polymer ?
#
loop_
_entity_poly.entity_id
_entity_poly.type
_entity_poly.pdbx_seq_one_letter_code
_entity_poly.pdbx_strand_id
1 'polypeptide(L)'
;MRKKILGLLVAGALSLGLVGCGGSLENKLDSSERVDETKSNYVVINYSGGKIVDVWTLENSNVRKAMYLEAYEFVDDNGNWVTVSGDFLVIKCKDDKEFSKYKEFHETVNE
;
A
#
# COMPACT_ATOMS: atom_id res chain seq x y z
N MET A 1 -39.89 30.48 -38.89
CA MET A 1 -40.36 30.40 -37.49
C MET A 1 -40.30 28.96 -36.99
N ARG A 2 -39.39 28.65 -36.06
CA ARG A 2 -39.57 27.76 -34.89
C ARG A 2 -38.27 27.77 -34.08
N LYS A 3 -38.44 27.65 -32.77
CA LYS A 3 -37.58 28.10 -31.67
C LYS A 3 -36.70 26.96 -31.12
N LYS A 4 -35.52 27.34 -30.61
CA LYS A 4 -34.77 26.78 -29.46
C LYS A 4 -34.24 25.34 -29.68
N ILE A 5 -33.09 24.91 -29.16
CA ILE A 5 -32.59 24.99 -27.78
C ILE A 5 -31.05 24.98 -27.80
N LEU A 6 -30.49 25.85 -26.97
CA LEU A 6 -29.09 25.95 -26.58
C LEU A 6 -28.65 24.61 -25.95
N GLY A 7 -27.75 23.89 -26.62
CA GLY A 7 -27.11 22.70 -26.06
C GLY A 7 -26.08 23.12 -25.01
N LEU A 8 -26.55 23.32 -23.79
CA LEU A 8 -25.77 23.49 -22.58
C LEU A 8 -24.83 22.28 -22.43
N LEU A 9 -23.58 22.41 -22.82
CA LEU A 9 -22.53 21.43 -22.51
C LEU A 9 -22.27 21.53 -21.01
N VAL A 10 -22.98 20.71 -20.25
CA VAL A 10 -22.81 20.56 -18.82
C VAL A 10 -21.41 20.02 -18.57
N ALA A 11 -20.61 20.84 -17.89
CA ALA A 11 -19.33 20.48 -17.33
C ALA A 11 -19.48 19.25 -16.41
N GLY A 12 -18.92 18.12 -16.84
CA GLY A 12 -18.60 17.01 -15.97
C GLY A 12 -17.12 17.08 -15.61
N ALA A 13 -16.72 18.13 -14.89
CA ALA A 13 -15.43 18.13 -14.22
C ALA A 13 -15.46 16.93 -13.27
N LEU A 14 -14.61 15.93 -13.54
CA LEU A 14 -14.28 14.87 -12.61
C LEU A 14 -13.65 15.54 -11.39
N SER A 15 -14.50 15.96 -10.46
CA SER A 15 -14.13 16.31 -9.10
C SER A 15 -13.71 15.00 -8.43
N LEU A 16 -12.49 14.55 -8.75
CA LEU A 16 -11.73 13.70 -7.86
C LEU A 16 -11.55 14.51 -6.59
N GLY A 17 -12.42 14.22 -5.62
CA GLY A 17 -12.35 14.76 -4.28
C GLY A 17 -10.99 14.40 -3.70
N LEU A 18 -10.04 15.32 -3.84
CA LEU A 18 -8.87 15.43 -2.99
C LEU A 18 -9.34 15.85 -1.61
N VAL A 19 -10.00 14.93 -0.90
CA VAL A 19 -10.18 15.00 0.55
C VAL A 19 -9.24 13.97 1.16
N GLY A 20 -8.15 14.47 1.73
CA GLY A 20 -7.15 13.65 2.41
C GLY A 20 -5.77 14.29 2.52
N CYS A 21 -5.65 15.62 2.45
CA CYS A 21 -4.43 16.31 2.85
C CYS A 21 -4.38 16.30 4.39
N GLY A 22 -3.40 15.62 5.00
CA GLY A 22 -3.09 15.78 6.43
C GLY A 22 -3.25 14.56 7.34
N GLY A 23 -3.35 13.34 6.82
CA GLY A 23 -3.13 12.16 7.66
C GLY A 23 -1.66 11.79 7.61
N SER A 24 -0.88 12.07 8.66
CA SER A 24 0.39 11.36 8.85
C SER A 24 0.06 9.87 8.81
N LEU A 25 0.43 9.20 7.72
CA LEU A 25 0.26 7.76 7.53
C LEU A 25 1.33 7.04 8.36
N GLU A 26 1.39 7.36 9.66
CA GLU A 26 2.18 6.65 10.64
C GLU A 26 1.45 5.37 11.01
N ASN A 27 1.41 4.41 10.07
CA ASN A 27 1.29 3.01 10.44
C ASN A 27 2.65 2.58 10.99
N LYS A 28 2.92 2.99 12.23
CA LYS A 28 4.04 2.48 13.01
C LYS A 28 3.72 1.02 13.31
N LEU A 29 4.31 0.08 12.56
CA LEU A 29 4.51 -1.27 13.07
C LEU A 29 5.28 -1.10 14.38
N ASP A 30 4.61 -1.40 15.50
CA ASP A 30 5.20 -1.26 16.81
C ASP A 30 6.37 -2.25 16.90
N SER A 31 7.59 -1.73 17.00
CA SER A 31 8.82 -2.51 17.13
C SER A 31 8.87 -3.35 18.40
N SER A 32 7.86 -3.21 19.27
CA SER A 32 7.72 -3.94 20.54
C SER A 32 6.77 -5.13 20.49
N GLU A 33 6.03 -5.36 19.39
CA GLU A 33 5.31 -6.64 19.19
C GLU A 33 6.37 -7.74 19.01
N ARG A 34 6.74 -8.39 20.13
CA ARG A 34 7.24 -9.77 20.10
C ARG A 34 6.27 -10.55 19.23
N VAL A 35 6.80 -11.52 18.48
CA VAL A 35 6.06 -12.40 17.58
C VAL A 35 4.94 -13.09 18.34
N ASP A 36 3.80 -12.41 18.50
CA ASP A 36 2.57 -12.94 19.07
C ASP A 36 1.72 -13.33 17.87
N GLU A 37 1.94 -14.57 17.41
CA GLU A 37 1.09 -15.58 16.73
C GLU A 37 -0.02 -15.17 15.73
N THR A 38 -0.30 -13.89 15.53
CA THR A 38 -1.44 -13.38 14.79
C THR A 38 -0.96 -12.85 13.45
N LYS A 39 -0.89 -13.77 12.51
CA LYS A 39 -0.75 -13.47 11.09
C LYS A 39 -1.81 -12.44 10.66
N SER A 40 -1.43 -11.56 9.74
CA SER A 40 -2.32 -10.50 9.24
C SER A 40 -2.09 -10.26 7.76
N ASN A 41 -2.93 -9.43 7.14
CA ASN A 41 -2.79 -9.05 5.75
C ASN A 41 -1.93 -7.79 5.67
N TYR A 42 -0.93 -7.80 4.80
CA TYR A 42 0.01 -6.70 4.62
C TYR A 42 0.09 -6.27 3.16
N VAL A 43 0.34 -5.00 2.94
CA VAL A 43 0.71 -4.47 1.63
C VAL A 43 2.10 -3.88 1.71
N VAL A 44 2.97 -4.30 0.81
CA VAL A 44 4.35 -3.80 0.71
C VAL A 44 4.45 -2.99 -0.56
N ILE A 45 4.86 -1.74 -0.47
CA ILE A 45 4.97 -0.82 -1.60
C ILE A 45 6.43 -0.39 -1.73
N ASN A 46 7.05 -0.65 -2.88
CA ASN A 46 8.38 -0.18 -3.20
C ASN A 46 8.30 1.12 -4.03
N TYR A 47 9.10 2.10 -3.64
CA TYR A 47 9.22 3.37 -4.34
C TYR A 47 10.62 3.53 -4.93
N SER A 48 10.68 3.98 -6.18
CA SER A 48 11.94 4.38 -6.82
C SER A 48 11.69 5.55 -7.76
N GLY A 49 12.60 6.53 -7.76
CA GLY A 49 12.51 7.72 -8.63
C GLY A 49 11.22 8.53 -8.46
N GLY A 50 10.60 8.50 -7.27
CA GLY A 50 9.33 9.19 -6.98
C GLY A 50 8.08 8.50 -7.53
N LYS A 51 8.19 7.22 -7.95
CA LYS A 51 7.08 6.41 -8.44
C LYS A 51 6.97 5.11 -7.65
N ILE A 52 5.76 4.56 -7.56
CA ILE A 52 5.55 3.19 -7.10
C ILE A 52 6.03 2.27 -8.23
N VAL A 53 7.01 1.43 -7.93
CA VAL A 53 7.56 0.46 -8.88
C VAL A 53 7.07 -0.95 -8.59
N ASP A 54 6.67 -1.21 -7.34
CA ASP A 54 6.19 -2.52 -6.94
C ASP A 54 5.16 -2.41 -5.80
N VAL A 55 4.15 -3.27 -5.84
CA VAL A 55 3.14 -3.49 -4.79
C VAL A 55 2.95 -4.99 -4.64
N TRP A 56 3.28 -5.52 -3.47
CA TRP A 56 2.95 -6.89 -3.06
C TRP A 56 1.80 -6.90 -2.07
N THR A 57 0.89 -7.85 -2.25
CA THR A 57 -0.21 -8.14 -1.32
C THR A 57 0.07 -9.46 -0.62
N LEU A 58 0.25 -9.42 0.70
CA LEU A 58 0.63 -10.56 1.52
C LEU A 58 -0.53 -10.94 2.45
N GLU A 59 -1.21 -12.04 2.15
CA GLU A 59 -2.27 -12.55 3.03
C GLU A 59 -1.69 -13.38 4.17
N ASN A 60 -2.31 -13.32 5.34
CA ASN A 60 -2.04 -14.20 6.47
C ASN A 60 -0.53 -14.39 6.76
N SER A 61 0.20 -13.29 6.78
CA SER A 61 1.67 -13.25 6.82
C SER A 61 2.18 -12.73 8.17
N ASN A 62 3.42 -13.10 8.50
CA ASN A 62 4.14 -12.59 9.66
C ASN A 62 5.18 -11.57 9.18
N VAL A 63 5.01 -10.31 9.60
CA VAL A 63 5.91 -9.22 9.25
C VAL A 63 6.22 -8.43 10.52
N ARG A 64 7.49 -8.10 10.73
CA ARG A 64 7.91 -7.21 11.82
C ARG A 64 8.94 -6.21 11.33
N LYS A 65 9.00 -5.06 12.00
CA LYS A 65 10.07 -4.09 11.79
C LYS A 65 11.35 -4.59 12.44
N ALA A 66 12.48 -4.58 11.72
CA ALA A 66 13.76 -4.92 12.29
C ALA A 66 14.15 -3.90 13.38
N MET A 67 14.59 -4.36 14.55
CA MET A 67 14.83 -3.47 15.70
C MET A 67 15.98 -2.46 15.48
N TYR A 68 16.96 -2.83 14.67
CA TYR A 68 18.21 -2.05 14.50
C TYR A 68 18.47 -1.60 13.06
N LEU A 69 17.52 -1.84 12.15
CA LEU A 69 17.67 -1.55 10.73
C LEU A 69 16.42 -0.84 10.22
N GLU A 70 16.58 0.00 9.21
CA GLU A 70 15.48 0.50 8.38
C GLU A 70 15.04 -0.62 7.41
N ALA A 71 14.58 -1.72 8.00
CA ALA A 71 14.24 -2.95 7.33
C ALA A 71 12.98 -3.59 7.93
N TYR A 72 12.33 -4.42 7.12
CA TYR A 72 11.30 -5.33 7.60
C TYR A 72 11.75 -6.78 7.42
N GLU A 73 11.33 -7.61 8.35
CA GLU A 73 11.58 -9.04 8.35
C GLU A 73 10.26 -9.76 8.08
N PHE A 74 10.26 -10.61 7.05
CA PHE A 74 9.13 -11.41 6.59
C PHE A 74 9.43 -12.88 6.87
N VAL A 75 8.42 -13.67 7.22
CA VAL A 75 8.59 -15.12 7.40
C VAL A 75 8.16 -15.84 6.13
N ASP A 76 9.06 -16.64 5.55
CA ASP A 76 8.75 -17.49 4.39
C ASP A 76 7.91 -18.74 4.79
N ASP A 77 7.49 -19.52 3.80
CA ASP A 77 6.69 -20.73 4.02
C ASP A 77 7.41 -21.82 4.85
N ASN A 78 8.74 -21.76 4.93
CA ASN A 78 9.57 -22.68 5.71
C ASN A 78 9.86 -22.17 7.13
N GLY A 79 9.36 -20.98 7.49
CA GLY A 79 9.62 -20.35 8.78
C GLY A 79 10.94 -19.57 8.85
N ASN A 80 11.64 -19.38 7.73
CA ASN A 80 12.86 -18.58 7.68
C ASN A 80 12.53 -17.09 7.60
N TRP A 81 13.37 -16.27 8.21
CA TRP A 81 13.25 -14.82 8.13
C TRP A 81 13.99 -14.28 6.91
N VAL A 82 13.28 -13.55 6.06
CA VAL A 82 13.81 -12.78 4.95
C VAL A 82 13.80 -11.31 5.35
N THR A 83 14.98 -10.69 5.41
CA THR A 83 15.12 -9.26 5.70
C THR A 83 15.15 -8.48 4.40
N VAL A 84 14.27 -7.49 4.26
CA VAL A 84 14.24 -6.57 3.11
C VAL A 84 14.54 -5.17 3.62
N SER A 85 15.54 -4.52 3.02
CA SER A 85 16.04 -3.16 3.33
C SER A 85 15.95 -2.23 2.11
N GLY A 86 15.66 -0.94 2.30
CA GLY A 86 15.47 0.02 1.21
C GLY A 86 14.19 0.87 1.34
N ASP A 87 13.83 1.55 0.25
CA ASP A 87 12.69 2.47 0.21
C ASP A 87 11.36 1.73 -0.01
N PHE A 88 10.87 1.09 1.05
CA PHE A 88 9.54 0.48 1.07
C PHE A 88 8.64 1.07 2.15
N LEU A 89 7.34 0.91 1.92
CA LEU A 89 6.30 1.11 2.90
C LEU A 89 5.62 -0.23 3.16
N VAL A 90 5.51 -0.63 4.42
CA VAL A 90 4.75 -1.82 4.84
C VAL A 90 3.52 -1.37 5.60
N ILE A 91 2.35 -1.76 5.11
CA ILE A 91 1.04 -1.41 5.64
C ILE A 91 0.40 -2.68 6.21
N LYS A 92 0.18 -2.75 7.53
CA LYS A 92 -0.69 -3.76 8.15
C LYS A 92 -2.14 -3.36 7.91
N CYS A 93 -2.89 -4.18 7.17
CA CYS A 93 -4.31 -3.93 6.91
C CYS A 93 -5.15 -4.29 8.14
N LYS A 94 -6.16 -3.46 8.44
CA LYS A 94 -7.05 -3.67 9.59
C LYS A 94 -8.08 -4.77 9.33
N ASP A 95 -8.50 -4.92 8.07
CA ASP A 95 -9.49 -5.89 7.63
C ASP A 95 -9.35 -6.21 6.13
N ASP A 96 -10.10 -7.21 5.65
CA ASP A 96 -10.11 -7.65 4.25
C ASP A 96 -10.67 -6.57 3.29
N LYS A 97 -11.50 -5.66 3.80
CA LYS A 97 -12.05 -4.56 3.01
C LYS A 97 -11.00 -3.48 2.74
N GLU A 98 -10.08 -3.25 3.67
CA GLU A 98 -8.92 -2.41 3.45
C GLU A 98 -7.93 -3.09 2.50
N PHE A 99 -7.64 -4.37 2.73
CA PHE A 99 -6.72 -5.14 1.89
C PHE A 99 -7.16 -5.21 0.43
N SER A 100 -8.45 -5.43 0.17
CA SER A 100 -9.01 -5.51 -1.20
C SER A 100 -8.98 -4.21 -2.00
N LYS A 101 -8.57 -3.08 -1.41
CA LYS A 101 -8.32 -1.82 -2.15
C LYS A 101 -7.01 -1.85 -2.93
N TYR A 102 -6.09 -2.71 -2.55
CA TYR A 102 -4.77 -2.83 -3.16
C TYR A 102 -4.79 -3.94 -4.20
N LYS A 103 -3.98 -3.74 -5.25
CA LYS A 103 -3.80 -4.72 -6.31
C LYS A 103 -2.30 -4.90 -6.52
N GLU A 104 -1.88 -6.14 -6.57
CA GLU A 104 -0.51 -6.51 -6.88
C GLU A 104 -0.07 -5.93 -8.22
N PHE A 105 1.13 -5.36 -8.25
CA PHE A 105 1.70 -4.63 -9.38
C PHE A 105 3.21 -4.73 -9.34
N HIS A 106 3.85 -5.13 -10.45
CA HIS A 106 5.30 -5.16 -10.57
C HIS A 106 5.69 -4.48 -11.88
N GLU A 107 6.45 -3.38 -11.79
CA GLU A 107 7.07 -2.78 -12.96
C GLU A 107 8.18 -3.72 -13.44
N THR A 108 8.05 -4.22 -14.67
CA THR A 108 9.14 -4.98 -15.29
C THR A 108 10.27 -4.00 -15.58
N VAL A 109 11.34 -4.09 -14.80
CA VAL A 109 12.58 -3.39 -15.14
C VAL A 109 13.16 -4.11 -16.35
N ASN A 110 12.95 -3.56 -17.54
CA ASN A 110 13.71 -3.99 -18.71
C ASN A 110 15.14 -3.48 -18.50
N GLU A 111 16.07 -4.39 -18.25
CA GLU A 111 17.51 -4.13 -18.18
C GLU A 111 18.07 -3.55 -19.49
#